data_AF-A0A4P2UEW3-F1
#
_entry.id   AF-A0A4P2UEW3-F1
#
_cell.length_a   1.000
_cell.length_b   1.000
_cell.length_c   1.000
_cell.angle_alpha   90.00
_cell.angle_beta   90.00
_cell.angle_gamma   90.00
#
_symmetry.space_group_name_H-M   'P 1'
#
loop_
_entity.id
_entity.type
_entity.pdbx_description
1 polymer ?
#
loop_
_entity_poly.entity_id
_entity_poly.type
_entity_poly.pdbx_seq_one_letter_code
_entity_poly.pdbx_strand_id
1 'polypeptide(L)'
;MVSTCSVVLLALTSFLVYGSSDGCSCMNSHPQEHYCSADFVAVVQVKRARKNTINSVTAYHIRTRRIFKANHKVEAALKHGLLWSSSKANSCGLRLKRRKYLVTGHVTGEKPWVSLCNFVREWSTLTKKQRKGFRRLYGQGCRCKVRAPGFVRFTPLEYTKEHYCLWETAWLENESDCQGRHTMCVPSVHNEGKCLWVHNSAYRHCMKRNRKLKALKKSP
;
A
#
# COMPACT_ATOMS: atom_id res chain seq x y z
N MET A 1 -37.48 11.97 45.49
CA MET A 1 -37.46 10.59 44.97
C MET A 1 -37.39 10.67 43.46
N VAL A 2 -36.19 10.49 42.89
CA VAL A 2 -36.01 10.56 41.43
C VAL A 2 -36.64 9.30 40.85
N SER A 3 -37.66 9.49 40.00
CA SER A 3 -38.45 8.40 39.42
C SER A 3 -37.54 7.38 38.74
N THR A 4 -37.59 6.13 39.21
CA THR A 4 -36.81 5.00 38.69
C THR A 4 -37.02 4.80 37.18
N CYS A 5 -38.16 5.23 36.65
CA CYS A 5 -38.50 5.20 35.23
C CYS A 5 -37.61 6.15 34.39
N SER A 6 -37.25 7.33 34.92
CA SER A 6 -36.39 8.30 34.24
C SER A 6 -34.94 7.83 34.14
N VAL A 7 -34.46 7.06 35.12
CA VAL A 7 -33.10 6.50 35.14
C VAL A 7 -32.97 5.36 34.12
N VAL A 8 -34.01 4.54 33.97
CA VAL A 8 -34.03 3.45 32.98
C VAL A 8 -34.09 3.98 31.55
N LEU A 9 -34.83 5.07 31.30
CA LEU A 9 -34.91 5.71 29.97
C LEU A 9 -33.56 6.35 29.54
N LEU A 10 -32.81 6.91 30.49
CA LEU A 10 -31.47 7.47 30.24
C LEU A 10 -30.41 6.36 30.04
N ALA A 11 -30.57 5.21 30.70
CA ALA A 11 -29.72 4.05 30.49
C ALA A 11 -29.95 3.37 29.13
N LEU A 12 -31.20 3.35 28.63
CA LEU A 12 -31.53 2.77 27.33
C LEU A 12 -31.10 3.66 26.14
N THR A 13 -31.13 4.99 26.30
CA THR A 13 -30.67 5.93 25.26
C THR A 13 -29.14 5.99 25.13
N SER A 14 -28.41 5.74 26.22
CA SER A 14 -26.94 5.67 26.19
C SER A 14 -26.40 4.40 25.52
N PHE A 15 -27.17 3.31 25.49
CA PHE A 15 -26.82 2.08 24.75
C PHE A 15 -27.01 2.17 23.22
N LEU A 16 -27.77 3.14 22.72
CA LEU A 16 -28.05 3.29 21.29
C LEU A 16 -27.05 4.19 20.55
N VAL A 17 -26.10 4.82 21.25
CA VAL A 17 -25.00 5.56 20.62
C VAL A 17 -23.83 4.61 20.33
N TYR A 18 -24.10 3.54 19.57
CA TYR A 18 -23.04 2.83 18.85
C TYR A 18 -22.63 3.71 17.66
N GLY A 19 -21.79 4.71 17.94
CA GLY A 19 -21.15 5.51 16.91
C GLY A 19 -20.35 4.59 16.00
N SER A 20 -20.80 4.40 14.76
CA SER A 20 -20.02 3.74 13.73
C SER A 20 -18.77 4.59 13.53
N SER A 21 -17.61 4.14 14.05
CA SER A 21 -16.35 4.78 13.72
C SER A 21 -16.05 4.42 12.27
N ASP A 22 -16.53 5.24 11.33
CA ASP A 22 -16.13 5.14 9.94
C ASP A 22 -14.63 5.42 9.89
N GLY A 23 -13.84 4.35 9.79
CA GLY A 23 -12.39 4.37 9.75
C GLY A 23 -11.92 3.99 8.36
N CYS A 24 -10.77 4.54 7.94
CA CYS A 24 -10.12 4.07 6.72
C CYS A 24 -9.46 2.71 7.00
N SER A 25 -9.88 1.68 6.26
CA SER A 25 -9.20 0.38 6.23
C SER A 25 -8.65 0.11 4.83
N CYS A 26 -7.41 -0.35 4.76
CA CYS A 26 -6.73 -0.66 3.51
C CYS A 26 -6.22 -2.10 3.53
N MET A 27 -6.34 -2.78 2.40
CA MET A 27 -5.73 -4.10 2.24
C MET A 27 -4.20 -3.98 2.18
N ASN A 28 -3.50 -4.68 3.07
CA ASN A 28 -2.04 -4.75 3.06
C ASN A 28 -1.55 -5.42 1.78
N SER A 29 -0.94 -4.65 0.88
CA SER A 29 -0.56 -5.08 -0.45
C SER A 29 0.95 -4.94 -0.67
N HIS A 30 1.54 -5.92 -1.34
CA HIS A 30 2.96 -5.91 -1.66
C HIS A 30 3.28 -4.75 -2.62
N PRO A 31 4.49 -4.13 -2.57
CA PRO A 31 4.84 -3.01 -3.46
C PRO A 31 4.69 -3.31 -4.95
N GLN A 32 4.88 -4.57 -5.36
CA GLN A 32 4.59 -5.05 -6.72
C GLN A 32 3.11 -4.93 -7.07
N GLU A 33 2.20 -5.33 -6.19
CA GLU A 33 0.75 -5.23 -6.45
C GLU A 33 0.33 -3.78 -6.62
N HIS A 34 0.86 -2.87 -5.78
CA HIS A 34 0.64 -1.43 -5.95
C HIS A 34 1.18 -0.89 -7.28
N TYR A 35 2.30 -1.42 -7.79
CA TYR A 35 2.78 -1.06 -9.13
C TYR A 35 1.83 -1.59 -10.21
N CYS A 36 1.36 -2.83 -10.08
CA CYS A 36 0.56 -3.50 -11.10
C CYS A 36 -0.85 -2.93 -11.22
N SER A 37 -1.51 -2.62 -10.10
CA SER A 37 -2.88 -2.10 -10.09
C SER A 37 -2.99 -0.58 -10.33
N ALA A 38 -1.92 0.19 -10.14
CA ALA A 38 -1.98 1.64 -10.26
C ALA A 38 -2.04 2.14 -11.71
N ASP A 39 -2.78 3.22 -11.95
CA ASP A 39 -2.79 3.91 -13.25
C ASP A 39 -1.48 4.68 -13.48
N PHE A 40 -0.88 5.16 -12.39
CA PHE A 40 0.44 5.77 -12.43
C PHE A 40 1.36 5.39 -11.27
N VAL A 41 2.65 5.49 -11.57
CA VAL A 41 3.75 5.37 -10.60
C VAL A 41 4.73 6.51 -10.89
N ALA A 42 4.93 7.39 -9.92
CA ALA A 42 5.78 8.56 -10.10
C ALA A 42 6.58 8.92 -8.85
N VAL A 43 7.70 9.59 -9.06
CA VAL A 43 8.46 10.28 -8.02
C VAL A 43 8.08 11.75 -8.06
N VAL A 44 7.47 12.22 -6.98
CA VAL A 44 6.94 13.59 -6.88
C VAL A 44 7.61 14.32 -5.72
N GLN A 45 7.84 15.61 -5.89
CA GLN A 45 8.28 16.50 -4.80
C GLN A 45 7.09 17.37 -4.39
N VAL A 46 6.61 17.20 -3.16
CA VAL A 46 5.53 18.04 -2.63
C VAL A 46 6.06 19.43 -2.34
N LYS A 47 5.35 20.44 -2.81
CA LYS A 47 5.66 21.86 -2.61
C LYS A 47 4.72 22.51 -1.62
N ARG A 48 3.42 22.37 -1.77
CA ARG A 48 2.42 22.91 -0.84
C ARG A 48 1.14 22.07 -0.90
N ALA A 49 0.35 22.09 0.16
CA ALA A 49 -0.98 21.50 0.20
C ALA A 49 -2.02 22.63 0.32
N ARG A 50 -3.10 22.53 -0.45
CA ARG A 50 -4.27 23.41 -0.36
C ARG A 50 -5.48 22.55 -0.02
N LYS A 51 -6.09 22.81 1.13
CA LYS A 51 -7.33 22.13 1.53
C LYS A 51 -8.51 22.89 0.95
N ASN A 52 -9.42 22.18 0.31
CA ASN A 52 -10.73 22.71 -0.04
C ASN A 52 -11.73 22.23 1.02
N THR A 53 -12.28 23.16 1.78
CA THR A 53 -13.21 22.88 2.88
C THR A 53 -14.58 22.43 2.36
N ILE A 54 -14.99 22.88 1.17
CA ILE A 54 -16.31 22.60 0.60
C ILE A 54 -16.40 21.15 0.12
N ASN A 55 -15.38 20.66 -0.58
CA ASN A 55 -15.41 19.32 -1.18
C ASN A 55 -14.70 18.25 -0.34
N SER A 56 -14.14 18.60 0.83
CA SER A 56 -13.32 17.68 1.64
C SER A 56 -12.13 17.07 0.87
N VAL A 57 -11.54 17.82 -0.06
CA VAL A 57 -10.41 17.39 -0.89
C VAL A 57 -9.16 18.23 -0.61
N THR A 58 -8.00 17.61 -0.55
CA THR A 58 -6.71 18.27 -0.47
C THR A 58 -5.99 18.17 -1.81
N ALA A 59 -5.65 19.32 -2.39
CA ALA A 59 -4.82 19.43 -3.58
C ALA A 59 -3.36 19.71 -3.20
N TYR A 60 -2.47 18.82 -3.60
CA TYR A 60 -1.03 18.98 -3.43
C TYR A 60 -0.42 19.54 -4.70
N HIS A 61 0.21 20.71 -4.58
CA HIS A 61 1.11 21.19 -5.63
C HIS A 61 2.41 20.39 -5.56
N ILE A 62 2.72 19.72 -6.66
CA ILE A 62 3.87 18.84 -6.78
C ILE A 62 4.76 19.27 -7.94
N ARG A 63 6.05 18.95 -7.84
CA ARG A 63 6.96 18.89 -8.99
C ARG A 63 7.22 17.44 -9.31
N THR A 64 6.69 16.97 -10.43
CA THR A 64 6.93 15.62 -10.95
C THR A 64 8.40 15.49 -11.35
N ARG A 65 9.11 14.52 -10.79
CA ARG A 65 10.55 14.32 -11.01
C ARG A 65 10.82 13.21 -12.01
N ARG A 66 10.09 12.10 -11.88
CA ARG A 66 10.16 10.94 -12.77
C ARG A 66 8.80 10.27 -12.79
N ILE A 67 8.42 9.74 -13.95
CA ILE A 67 7.24 8.90 -14.13
C ILE A 67 7.77 7.53 -14.57
N PHE A 68 7.32 6.47 -13.91
CA PHE A 68 7.72 5.09 -14.21
C PHE A 68 6.61 4.29 -14.88
N LYS A 69 5.35 4.65 -14.62
CA LYS A 69 4.16 4.08 -15.24
C LYS A 69 3.12 5.20 -15.36
N ALA A 70 2.58 5.39 -16.55
CA ALA A 70 1.43 6.25 -16.86
C ALA A 70 1.08 6.06 -18.34
N ASN A 71 -0.17 6.31 -18.73
CA ASN A 71 -0.51 6.57 -20.14
C ASN A 71 -0.31 8.06 -20.47
N HIS A 72 -0.43 8.45 -21.74
CA HIS A 72 -0.20 9.84 -22.18
C HIS A 72 -1.08 10.87 -21.47
N LYS A 73 -2.37 10.56 -21.24
CA LYS A 73 -3.30 11.46 -20.53
C LYS A 73 -2.90 11.65 -19.07
N VAL A 74 -2.55 10.56 -18.40
CA VAL A 74 -2.12 10.56 -17.00
C VAL A 74 -0.77 11.25 -16.83
N GLU A 75 0.15 11.09 -17.78
CA GLU A 75 1.42 11.80 -17.80
C GLU A 75 1.21 13.32 -17.92
N ALA A 76 0.32 13.78 -18.81
CA ALA A 76 -0.05 15.19 -18.91
C ALA A 76 -0.65 15.71 -17.60
N ALA A 77 -1.60 14.98 -17.01
CA ALA A 77 -2.21 15.30 -15.72
C ALA A 77 -1.17 15.48 -14.59
N LEU A 78 -0.17 14.58 -14.51
CA LEU A 78 0.94 14.69 -13.55
C LEU A 78 1.88 15.86 -13.85
N LYS A 79 2.04 16.27 -15.11
CA LYS A 79 2.85 17.43 -15.51
C LYS A 79 2.18 18.76 -15.15
N HIS A 80 0.85 18.82 -15.08
CA HIS A 80 0.12 19.98 -14.55
C HIS A 80 0.42 20.27 -13.07
N GLY A 81 1.07 19.34 -12.36
CA GLY A 81 1.67 19.62 -11.05
C GLY A 81 0.67 19.60 -9.89
N LEU A 82 -0.48 18.95 -10.06
CA LEU A 82 -1.46 18.74 -9.00
C LEU A 82 -1.62 17.25 -8.70
N LEU A 83 -1.80 16.93 -7.43
CA LEU A 83 -2.09 15.59 -6.92
C LEU A 83 -3.20 15.69 -5.88
N TRP A 84 -4.21 14.84 -6.00
CA TRP A 84 -5.44 14.96 -5.22
C TRP A 84 -5.53 13.85 -4.17
N SER A 85 -6.08 14.17 -3.01
CA SER A 85 -6.36 13.21 -1.93
C SER A 85 -7.56 13.68 -1.13
N SER A 86 -8.24 12.76 -0.43
CA SER A 86 -9.22 13.17 0.57
C SER A 86 -8.56 14.03 1.66
N SER A 87 -9.29 15.00 2.20
CA SER A 87 -8.89 15.80 3.35
C SER A 87 -9.14 15.08 4.68
N LYS A 88 -10.06 14.10 4.71
CA LYS A 88 -10.51 13.43 5.93
C LYS A 88 -9.79 12.09 6.11
N ALA A 89 -9.39 11.79 7.34
CA ALA A 89 -8.69 10.55 7.67
C ALA A 89 -9.57 9.30 7.48
N ASN A 90 -10.86 9.39 7.80
CA ASN A 90 -11.81 8.30 7.61
C ASN A 90 -12.00 7.91 6.13
N SER A 91 -11.90 8.86 5.21
CA SER A 91 -11.92 8.59 3.76
C SER A 91 -10.51 8.41 3.18
N CYS A 92 -9.59 7.87 3.96
CA CYS A 92 -8.23 7.53 3.54
C CYS A 92 -7.38 8.71 3.05
N GLY A 93 -7.65 9.91 3.58
CA GLY A 93 -6.94 11.13 3.23
C GLY A 93 -5.48 11.15 3.69
N LEU A 94 -4.60 11.68 2.86
CA LEU A 94 -3.17 11.81 3.16
C LEU A 94 -2.83 13.17 3.78
N ARG A 95 -1.72 13.22 4.53
CA ARG A 95 -1.09 14.45 5.03
C ARG A 95 0.38 14.48 4.63
N LEU A 96 0.66 14.82 3.37
CA LEU A 96 2.04 14.81 2.84
C LEU A 96 2.83 16.05 3.28
N LYS A 97 4.08 15.84 3.72
CA LYS A 97 5.03 16.91 4.06
C LYS A 97 5.75 17.40 2.81
N ARG A 98 6.50 18.50 2.88
CA ARG A 98 7.29 19.07 1.75
C ARG A 98 8.54 18.23 1.43
N ARG A 99 8.35 16.96 1.11
CA ARG A 99 9.41 15.97 0.84
C ARG A 99 9.22 15.31 -0.53
N LYS A 100 10.17 14.45 -0.90
CA LYS A 100 10.13 13.64 -2.12
C LYS A 100 9.51 12.28 -1.81
N TYR A 101 8.51 11.88 -2.58
CA TYR A 101 7.79 10.63 -2.40
C TYR A 101 7.81 9.81 -3.69
N LEU A 102 7.84 8.49 -3.56
CA LEU A 102 7.27 7.62 -4.58
C LEU A 102 5.80 7.45 -4.27
N VAL A 103 4.97 7.66 -5.28
CA VAL A 103 3.52 7.53 -5.20
C VAL A 103 3.02 6.59 -6.29
N THR A 104 2.10 5.72 -5.91
CA THR A 104 1.21 5.03 -6.84
C THR A 104 -0.19 5.62 -6.68
N GLY A 105 -1.02 5.58 -7.72
CA GLY A 105 -2.36 6.13 -7.62
C GLY A 105 -3.23 5.82 -8.84
N HIS A 106 -4.44 6.34 -8.80
CA HIS A 106 -5.46 6.16 -9.85
C HIS A 106 -5.84 7.51 -10.46
N VAL A 107 -6.41 7.51 -11.66
CA VAL A 107 -6.88 8.73 -12.31
C VAL A 107 -8.40 8.70 -12.45
N THR A 108 -9.05 9.72 -11.92
CA THR A 108 -10.51 9.89 -11.98
C THR A 108 -10.82 11.28 -12.50
N GLY A 109 -11.54 11.38 -13.62
CA GLY A 109 -11.86 12.67 -14.25
C GLY A 109 -10.62 13.53 -14.52
N GLU A 110 -9.58 12.92 -15.10
CA GLU A 110 -8.27 13.54 -15.42
C GLU A 110 -7.44 14.01 -14.23
N LYS A 111 -7.90 13.77 -13.01
CA LYS A 111 -7.21 14.14 -11.78
C LYS A 111 -6.44 12.94 -11.24
N PRO A 112 -5.12 13.05 -10.99
CA PRO A 112 -4.38 11.97 -10.34
C PRO A 112 -4.69 11.97 -8.84
N TRP A 113 -5.22 10.86 -8.35
CA TRP A 113 -5.63 10.65 -6.97
C TRP A 113 -4.70 9.68 -6.23
N VAL A 114 -4.47 10.00 -4.96
CA VAL A 114 -3.72 9.18 -4.01
C VAL A 114 -4.42 9.14 -2.65
N SER A 115 -4.35 8.01 -1.98
CA SER A 115 -4.92 7.78 -0.65
C SER A 115 -3.93 7.01 0.24
N LEU A 116 -4.30 6.81 1.51
CA LEU A 116 -3.57 5.97 2.45
C LEU A 116 -3.43 4.51 1.98
N CYS A 117 -4.32 4.04 1.10
CA CYS A 117 -4.27 2.67 0.58
C CYS A 117 -3.32 2.51 -0.61
N ASN A 118 -2.77 3.59 -1.14
CA ASN A 118 -1.76 3.52 -2.19
C ASN A 118 -0.35 3.40 -1.60
N PHE A 119 0.62 3.02 -2.43
CA PHE A 119 2.01 3.01 -2.01
C PHE A 119 2.57 4.43 -2.06
N VAL A 120 2.54 5.09 -0.90
CA VAL A 120 3.06 6.45 -0.71
C VAL A 120 4.16 6.42 0.34
N ARG A 121 5.41 6.51 -0.11
CA ARG A 121 6.59 6.44 0.78
C ARG A 121 7.63 7.48 0.40
N GLU A 122 8.31 8.01 1.41
CA GLU A 122 9.42 8.94 1.18
C GLU A 122 10.51 8.26 0.34
N TRP A 123 11.01 8.96 -0.67
CA TRP A 123 11.95 8.40 -1.63
C TRP A 123 13.25 7.90 -0.96
N SER A 124 13.70 8.60 0.08
CA SER A 124 14.89 8.28 0.87
C SER A 124 14.78 6.94 1.62
N THR A 125 13.58 6.55 2.06
CA THR A 125 13.36 5.36 2.89
C THR A 125 13.22 4.07 2.09
N LEU A 126 13.04 4.17 0.77
CA LEU A 126 12.95 3.02 -0.12
C LEU A 126 14.29 2.29 -0.24
N THR A 127 14.24 0.96 -0.18
CA THR A 127 15.42 0.13 -0.41
C THR A 127 15.89 0.23 -1.87
N LYS A 128 17.18 -0.11 -2.11
CA LYS A 128 17.73 -0.19 -3.47
C LYS A 128 16.89 -1.14 -4.36
N LYS A 129 16.34 -2.22 -3.79
CA LYS A 129 15.52 -3.21 -4.51
C LYS A 129 14.14 -2.66 -4.83
N GLN A 130 13.47 -2.00 -3.90
CA GLN A 130 12.19 -1.33 -4.17
C GLN A 130 12.32 -0.26 -5.25
N ARG A 131 13.36 0.59 -5.18
CA ARG A 131 13.62 1.61 -6.23
C ARG A 131 13.83 0.97 -7.61
N LYS A 132 14.55 -0.15 -7.70
CA LYS A 132 14.73 -0.90 -8.96
C LYS A 132 13.43 -1.56 -9.43
N GLY A 133 12.66 -2.09 -8.48
CA GLY A 133 11.32 -2.65 -8.67
C GLY A 133 10.40 -1.66 -9.37
N PHE A 134 10.12 -0.53 -8.73
CA PHE A 134 9.23 0.50 -9.27
C PHE A 134 9.72 1.13 -10.58
N ARG A 135 11.03 1.17 -10.83
CA ARG A 135 11.57 1.77 -12.06
C ARG A 135 11.25 0.94 -13.30
N ARG A 136 11.29 -0.39 -13.20
CA ARG A 136 11.21 -1.28 -14.38
C ARG A 136 10.78 -2.70 -14.05
N LEU A 137 11.24 -3.25 -12.91
CA LEU A 137 11.16 -4.70 -12.71
C LEU A 137 9.80 -5.19 -12.26
N TYR A 138 9.05 -4.44 -11.46
CA TYR A 138 7.73 -4.90 -11.00
C TYR A 138 6.75 -5.13 -12.15
N GLY A 139 6.88 -4.40 -13.26
CA GLY A 139 6.07 -4.63 -14.47
C GLY A 139 6.23 -6.03 -15.06
N GLN A 140 7.43 -6.62 -14.98
CA GLN A 140 7.69 -7.98 -15.46
C GLN A 140 6.99 -9.04 -14.61
N GLY A 141 6.71 -8.71 -13.34
CA GLY A 141 6.06 -9.58 -12.38
C GLY A 141 4.53 -9.47 -12.35
N CYS A 142 3.90 -8.56 -13.08
CA CYS A 142 2.46 -8.31 -12.93
C CYS A 142 1.54 -9.47 -13.35
N ARG A 143 2.07 -10.46 -14.07
CA ARG A 143 1.37 -11.73 -14.35
C ARG A 143 1.30 -12.64 -13.12
N CYS A 144 2.16 -12.43 -12.14
CA CYS A 144 2.20 -13.16 -10.88
C CYS A 144 1.54 -12.35 -9.78
N LYS A 145 0.64 -12.99 -9.03
CA LYS A 145 0.03 -12.38 -7.84
C LYS A 145 0.90 -12.57 -6.61
N VAL A 146 0.87 -11.60 -5.71
CA VAL A 146 1.47 -11.73 -4.37
C VAL A 146 0.35 -11.84 -3.34
N ARG A 147 0.30 -12.97 -2.64
CA ARG A 147 -0.77 -13.28 -1.67
C ARG A 147 -0.22 -13.34 -0.26
N ALA A 148 -0.88 -12.65 0.67
CA ALA A 148 -0.52 -12.73 2.09
C ALA A 148 -0.95 -14.09 2.70
N PRO A 149 -0.33 -14.55 3.80
CA PRO A 149 -0.63 -15.86 4.39
C PRO A 149 -2.10 -16.07 4.78
N GLY A 150 -2.81 -15.01 5.13
CA GLY A 150 -4.25 -15.07 5.42
C GLY A 150 -5.07 -15.53 4.21
N PHE A 151 -4.67 -15.16 2.98
CA PHE A 151 -5.37 -15.54 1.76
C PHE A 151 -5.48 -17.07 1.65
N VAL A 152 -4.35 -17.78 1.77
CA VAL A 152 -4.27 -19.24 1.59
C VAL A 152 -5.08 -20.01 2.63
N ARG A 153 -5.22 -19.48 3.86
CA ARG A 153 -6.01 -20.15 4.92
C ARG A 153 -7.51 -20.15 4.64
N PHE A 154 -8.00 -19.17 3.88
CA PHE A 154 -9.43 -18.96 3.64
C PHE A 154 -9.83 -19.19 2.18
N THR A 155 -8.90 -19.59 1.29
CA THR A 155 -9.23 -19.92 -0.10
C THR A 155 -9.41 -21.42 -0.28
N PRO A 156 -10.53 -21.87 -0.89
CA PRO A 156 -10.68 -23.26 -1.33
C PRO A 156 -9.55 -23.67 -2.26
N LEU A 157 -9.16 -24.95 -2.20
CA LEU A 157 -8.05 -25.53 -2.98
C LEU A 157 -8.20 -25.29 -4.50
N GLU A 158 -9.42 -25.11 -4.99
CA GLU A 158 -9.71 -24.86 -6.41
C GLU A 158 -9.12 -23.53 -6.94
N TYR A 159 -8.93 -22.53 -6.07
CA TYR A 159 -8.27 -21.26 -6.40
C TYR A 159 -6.73 -21.33 -6.38
N THR A 160 -6.14 -22.48 -6.03
CA THR A 160 -4.67 -22.68 -6.02
C THR A 160 -4.06 -22.74 -7.43
N LYS A 161 -4.88 -22.76 -8.49
CA LYS A 161 -4.44 -22.67 -9.88
C LYS A 161 -3.90 -21.29 -10.26
N GLU A 162 -4.09 -20.25 -9.45
CA GLU A 162 -3.48 -18.94 -9.70
C GLU A 162 -1.95 -19.00 -9.59
N HIS A 163 -1.26 -18.32 -10.50
CA HIS A 163 0.19 -18.16 -10.42
C HIS A 163 0.53 -17.08 -9.37
N TYR A 164 0.85 -17.49 -8.14
CA TYR A 164 1.15 -16.57 -7.05
C TYR A 164 2.44 -16.89 -6.28
N CYS A 165 2.98 -15.88 -5.61
CA CYS A 165 3.98 -16.03 -4.56
C CYS A 165 3.38 -15.73 -3.18
N LEU A 166 3.67 -16.59 -2.21
CA LEU A 166 3.26 -16.39 -0.81
C LEU A 166 4.16 -15.35 -0.12
N TRP A 167 3.56 -14.30 0.43
CA TRP A 167 4.24 -13.22 1.16
C TRP A 167 4.30 -13.50 2.67
N GLU A 168 5.08 -14.50 3.06
CA GLU A 168 5.31 -14.93 4.45
C GLU A 168 5.70 -13.80 5.43
N THR A 169 6.37 -12.74 4.96
CA THR A 169 6.81 -11.61 5.79
C THR A 169 5.82 -10.43 5.80
N ALA A 170 4.61 -10.58 5.26
CA ALA A 170 3.62 -9.51 5.13
C ALA A 170 3.26 -8.79 6.44
N TRP A 171 3.28 -9.53 7.54
CA TRP A 171 2.91 -9.04 8.87
C TRP A 171 4.11 -8.60 9.70
N LEU A 172 5.33 -8.73 9.15
CA LEU A 172 6.53 -8.24 9.80
C LEU A 172 6.72 -6.78 9.43
N GLU A 173 6.94 -5.92 10.41
CA GLU A 173 7.12 -4.50 10.12
C GLU A 173 8.58 -4.15 9.77
N ASN A 174 8.72 -2.99 9.12
CA ASN A 174 10.01 -2.34 8.88
C ASN A 174 11.01 -3.29 8.23
N GLU A 175 12.25 -3.32 8.73
CA GLU A 175 13.34 -4.11 8.16
C GLU A 175 13.11 -5.63 8.19
N SER A 176 12.08 -6.11 8.89
CA SER A 176 11.76 -7.53 8.96
C SER A 176 10.89 -7.99 7.78
N ASP A 177 10.26 -7.09 7.01
CA ASP A 177 9.56 -7.45 5.78
C ASP A 177 10.54 -7.73 4.63
N CYS A 178 11.14 -8.91 4.63
CA CYS A 178 12.14 -9.28 3.65
C CYS A 178 11.59 -9.32 2.21
N GLN A 179 10.36 -9.82 2.04
CA GLN A 179 9.77 -9.98 0.72
C GLN A 179 9.36 -8.64 0.11
N GLY A 180 8.63 -7.80 0.86
CA GLY A 180 8.24 -6.47 0.38
C GLY A 180 9.40 -5.48 0.24
N ARG A 181 10.53 -5.71 0.92
CA ARG A 181 11.70 -4.81 0.86
C ARG A 181 12.77 -5.24 -0.12
N HIS A 182 12.98 -6.54 -0.34
CA HIS A 182 14.21 -7.01 -0.98
C HIS A 182 14.00 -7.94 -2.18
N THR A 183 12.77 -8.34 -2.50
CA THR A 183 12.51 -9.21 -3.64
C THR A 183 11.24 -8.80 -4.40
N MET A 184 10.94 -9.56 -5.43
CA MET A 184 9.78 -9.43 -6.31
C MET A 184 9.38 -10.82 -6.79
N CYS A 185 8.10 -10.99 -7.09
CA CYS A 185 7.52 -12.22 -7.56
C CYS A 185 7.48 -12.20 -9.10
N VAL A 186 8.09 -13.17 -9.76
CA VAL A 186 8.17 -13.22 -11.23
C VAL A 186 7.83 -14.61 -11.75
N PRO A 187 7.41 -14.72 -13.03
CA PRO A 187 7.23 -16.02 -13.66
C PRO A 187 8.53 -16.83 -13.62
N SER A 188 8.40 -18.12 -13.33
CA SER A 188 9.50 -19.08 -13.36
C SER A 188 9.94 -19.32 -14.80
N VAL A 189 11.25 -19.23 -15.03
CA VAL A 189 11.84 -19.54 -16.35
C VAL A 189 11.81 -21.05 -16.64
N HIS A 190 11.87 -21.87 -15.58
CA HIS A 190 12.01 -23.33 -15.71
C HIS A 190 10.69 -24.10 -15.60
N ASN A 191 9.63 -23.44 -15.14
CA ASN A 191 8.35 -24.09 -14.86
C ASN A 191 7.26 -23.16 -15.36
N GLU A 192 6.74 -23.44 -16.55
CA GLU A 192 5.62 -22.70 -17.10
C GLU A 192 4.45 -22.71 -16.10
N GLY A 193 3.85 -21.54 -15.89
CA GLY A 193 2.77 -21.39 -14.93
C GLY A 193 3.18 -21.48 -13.45
N LYS A 194 4.44 -21.29 -13.07
CA LYS A 194 4.82 -21.06 -11.66
C LYS A 194 5.37 -19.65 -11.45
N CYS A 195 5.11 -19.08 -10.29
CA CYS A 195 5.66 -17.80 -9.86
C CYS A 195 6.59 -17.99 -8.67
N LEU A 196 7.74 -17.31 -8.69
CA LEU A 196 8.80 -17.50 -7.69
C LEU A 196 9.33 -16.15 -7.23
N TRP A 197 9.78 -16.11 -5.97
CA TRP A 197 10.52 -14.97 -5.43
C TRP A 197 11.93 -14.93 -6.01
N VAL A 198 12.37 -13.77 -6.49
CA VAL A 198 13.73 -13.58 -6.99
C VAL A 198 14.74 -13.65 -5.85
N HIS A 199 15.61 -14.65 -5.86
CA HIS A 199 16.67 -14.79 -4.86
C HIS A 199 17.82 -13.82 -5.14
N ASN A 200 18.18 -13.03 -4.13
CA ASN A 200 19.34 -12.13 -4.16
C ASN A 200 19.98 -12.02 -2.78
N SER A 201 21.19 -11.47 -2.70
CA SER A 201 21.95 -11.37 -1.44
C SER A 201 21.18 -10.67 -0.32
N ALA A 202 20.57 -9.50 -0.60
CA ALA A 202 19.81 -8.74 0.39
C ALA A 202 18.60 -9.53 0.92
N TYR A 203 17.85 -10.18 0.02
CA TYR A 203 16.72 -11.03 0.42
C TYR A 203 17.17 -12.22 1.28
N ARG A 204 18.22 -12.95 0.86
CA ARG A 204 18.77 -14.10 1.61
C ARG A 204 19.27 -13.70 3.00
N HIS A 205 20.00 -12.58 3.10
CA HIS A 205 20.50 -12.06 4.38
C HIS A 205 19.36 -11.67 5.32
N CYS A 206 18.34 -10.97 4.81
CA CYS A 206 17.17 -10.61 5.60
C CYS A 206 16.44 -11.86 6.12
N MET A 207 16.17 -12.84 5.27
CA MET A 207 15.51 -14.09 5.68
C MET A 207 16.33 -14.86 6.72
N LYS A 208 17.66 -14.94 6.55
CA LYS A 208 18.57 -15.57 7.54
C LYS A 208 18.51 -14.84 8.88
N ARG A 209 18.52 -13.51 8.88
CA ARG A 209 18.39 -12.69 10.11
C ARG A 209 17.07 -12.96 10.81
N ASN A 210 15.95 -12.96 10.08
CA ASN A 210 14.64 -13.22 10.66
C ASN A 210 14.53 -14.62 11.28
N ARG A 211 15.13 -15.64 10.64
CA ARG A 211 15.19 -17.00 11.21
C ARG A 211 15.96 -17.03 12.54
N LYS A 212 17.12 -16.35 12.62
CA LYS A 212 17.89 -16.22 13.86
C LYS A 212 17.07 -15.53 14.97
N LEU A 213 16.42 -14.41 14.66
CA LEU A 213 15.58 -13.69 15.63
C LEU A 213 14.40 -14.54 16.12
N LYS A 214 13.78 -15.33 15.23
CA LYS A 214 12.72 -16.27 15.62
C LYS A 214 13.24 -17.40 16.53
N ALA A 215 14.45 -17.90 16.29
CA ALA A 215 15.06 -18.92 17.13
C ALA A 215 15.37 -18.37 18.53
N LEU A 216 15.95 -17.18 18.63
CA LEU A 216 16.23 -16.51 19.92
C LEU A 216 14.97 -16.28 20.75
N LYS A 217 13.83 -15.95 20.12
CA LYS A 217 12.54 -15.78 20.81
C LYS A 217 11.90 -17.10 21.27
N LYS A 218 12.37 -18.24 20.77
CA LYS A 218 11.89 -19.58 21.14
C LYS A 218 12.81 -20.27 22.14
N SER A 219 13.99 -19.71 22.41
CA SER A 219 14.85 -20.17 23.50
C SER A 219 14.17 -19.84 24.84
N PRO A 220 14.10 -20.80 25.77
CA PRO A 220 13.43 -20.63 27.06
C PRO A 220 14.05 -19.51 27.92
#